data_AF-A0A9J6AMK9-F1
#
_entry.id   AF-A0A9J6AMK9-F1
#
_cell.length_a   1.000
_cell.length_b   1.000
_cell.length_c   1.000
_cell.angle_alpha   90.00
_cell.angle_beta   90.00
_cell.angle_gamma   90.00
#
_symmetry.space_group_name_H-M   'P 1'
#
loop_
_entity.id
_entity.type
_entity.pdbx_description
1 polymer ?
#
loop_
_entity_poly.entity_id
_entity_poly.type
_entity_poly.pdbx_seq_one_letter_code
_entity_poly.pdbx_strand_id
1 'polypeptide(L)'
;MVTTSLQGSIELIRSFTCKEDILEEALAFSTSYLECAAPYLKSPLSKQVTHALEQSLHKSIPRVETRYFISIYEEEECKNDVLLRFAKLDFNLLQIDSQKLISCYDEGLWGINVTEVAMEKFQEMAETAWKDVNEGILRPTPVSTKILTRILNLARIIDVTYKHNQDGYTHPEKVAEKYVEEIETLKEQTRSILMSGNTLAEKLNLIDIVERLGIACHFEKQIDDMLNHIFNIDPNFEAHEYNDL
;
A
#
# COMPACT_ATOMS: atom_id res chain seq x y z
N MET A 1 32.42 -48.76 2.34
CA MET A 1 32.72 -47.35 2.66
C MET A 1 31.78 -46.38 1.93
N VAL A 2 30.49 -46.76 1.74
CA VAL A 2 29.49 -45.95 0.99
C VAL A 2 28.21 -45.70 1.81
N THR A 3 28.04 -46.40 2.94
CA THR A 3 26.84 -46.32 3.80
C THR A 3 26.79 -45.10 4.72
N THR A 4 27.94 -44.46 5.00
CA THR A 4 27.99 -43.24 5.83
C THR A 4 27.56 -41.99 5.08
N SER A 5 27.75 -41.94 3.75
CA SER A 5 27.32 -40.82 2.91
C SER A 5 25.80 -40.78 2.77
N LEU A 6 25.16 -41.93 2.50
CA LEU A 6 23.71 -42.02 2.35
C LEU A 6 22.96 -41.68 3.64
N GLN A 7 23.47 -42.13 4.79
CA GLN A 7 22.86 -41.85 6.09
C GLN A 7 22.96 -40.35 6.43
N GLY A 8 24.11 -39.72 6.14
CA GLY A 8 24.28 -38.27 6.30
C GLY A 8 23.34 -37.47 5.39
N SER A 9 23.11 -37.92 4.15
CA SER A 9 22.13 -37.30 3.25
C SER A 9 20.69 -37.44 3.76
N ILE A 10 20.31 -38.57 4.36
CA ILE A 10 18.97 -38.79 4.94
C ILE A 10 18.78 -37.94 6.21
N GLU A 11 19.79 -37.81 7.07
CA GLU A 11 19.77 -36.93 8.24
C GLU A 11 19.62 -35.47 7.83
N LEU A 12 20.35 -35.04 6.79
CA LEU A 12 20.27 -33.69 6.25
C LEU A 12 18.90 -33.42 5.64
N ILE A 13 18.37 -34.33 4.81
CA ILE A 13 17.01 -34.19 4.26
C ILE A 13 15.98 -34.15 5.39
N ARG A 14 16.14 -34.99 6.41
CA ARG A 14 15.24 -35.01 7.58
C ARG A 14 15.34 -33.76 8.44
N SER A 15 16.49 -33.10 8.53
CA SER A 15 16.62 -31.82 9.24
C SER A 15 16.00 -30.67 8.45
N PHE A 16 16.10 -30.70 7.12
CA PHE A 16 15.37 -29.78 6.24
C PHE A 16 13.86 -30.00 6.33
N THR A 17 13.37 -31.24 6.23
CA THR A 17 11.94 -31.54 6.36
C THR A 17 11.44 -31.27 7.78
N CYS A 18 12.22 -31.53 8.83
CA CYS A 18 11.84 -31.21 10.21
C CYS A 18 11.73 -29.70 10.45
N LYS A 19 12.63 -28.88 9.86
CA LYS A 19 12.48 -27.42 9.88
C LYS A 19 11.20 -26.99 9.17
N GLU A 20 10.82 -27.65 8.08
CA GLU A 20 9.53 -27.40 7.38
C GLU A 20 8.33 -27.90 8.21
N ASP A 21 8.40 -29.08 8.83
CA ASP A 21 7.36 -29.67 9.68
C ASP A 21 7.07 -28.77 10.90
N ILE A 22 8.12 -28.21 11.52
CA ILE A 22 7.98 -27.27 12.65
C ILE A 22 7.31 -25.97 12.19
N LEU A 23 7.64 -25.48 10.99
CA LEU A 23 7.03 -24.27 10.44
C LEU A 23 5.57 -24.50 10.05
N GLU A 24 5.23 -25.67 9.50
CA GLU A 24 3.85 -26.05 9.20
C GLU A 24 3.01 -26.23 10.48
N GLU A 25 3.57 -26.86 11.53
CA GLU A 25 2.90 -27.02 12.82
C GLU A 25 2.71 -25.66 13.52
N ALA A 26 3.72 -24.79 13.49
CA ALA A 26 3.63 -23.44 14.02
C ALA A 26 2.61 -22.59 13.24
N LEU A 27 2.55 -22.73 11.91
CA LEU A 27 1.55 -22.08 11.08
C LEU A 27 0.14 -22.56 11.44
N ALA A 28 -0.07 -23.87 11.54
CA ALA A 28 -1.36 -24.46 11.89
C ALA A 28 -1.83 -24.03 13.29
N PHE A 29 -0.93 -24.06 14.27
CA PHE A 29 -1.20 -23.60 15.63
C PHE A 29 -1.56 -22.11 15.66
N SER A 30 -0.75 -21.27 15.02
CA SER A 30 -0.96 -19.82 14.99
C SER A 30 -2.26 -19.46 14.27
N THR A 31 -2.58 -20.14 13.17
CA THR A 31 -3.81 -19.94 12.41
C THR A 31 -5.04 -20.24 13.26
N SER A 32 -5.07 -21.42 13.89
CA SER A 32 -6.17 -21.84 14.78
C SER A 32 -6.36 -20.88 15.96
N TYR A 33 -5.26 -20.44 16.58
CA TYR A 33 -5.30 -19.47 17.66
C TYR A 33 -5.84 -18.10 17.20
N LEU A 34 -5.34 -17.59 16.08
CA LEU A 34 -5.71 -16.30 15.53
C LEU A 34 -7.17 -16.27 15.04
N GLU A 35 -7.66 -17.36 14.43
CA GLU A 35 -9.07 -17.52 14.06
C GLU A 35 -10.01 -17.43 15.28
N CYS A 36 -9.62 -18.06 16.39
CA CYS A 36 -10.39 -18.01 17.63
C CYS A 36 -10.34 -16.62 18.29
N ALA A 37 -9.20 -15.93 18.21
CA ALA A 37 -8.98 -14.64 18.85
C ALA A 37 -9.57 -13.47 18.04
N ALA A 38 -9.59 -13.55 16.72
CA ALA A 38 -9.97 -12.46 15.81
C ALA A 38 -11.30 -11.76 16.16
N PRO A 39 -12.40 -12.46 16.52
CA PRO A 39 -13.67 -11.82 16.85
C PRO A 39 -13.63 -10.93 18.11
N TYR A 40 -12.66 -11.15 19.00
CA TYR A 40 -12.54 -10.46 20.28
C TYR A 40 -11.53 -9.30 20.26
N LEU A 41 -10.78 -9.16 19.16
CA LEU A 41 -9.83 -8.07 18.99
C LEU A 41 -10.54 -6.78 18.54
N LYS A 42 -9.99 -5.63 18.93
CA LYS A 42 -10.47 -4.32 18.47
C LYS A 42 -9.85 -3.95 17.12
N SER A 43 -10.54 -3.11 16.35
CA SER A 43 -9.96 -2.47 15.16
C SER A 43 -8.78 -1.57 15.57
N PRO A 44 -7.69 -1.49 14.79
CA PRO A 44 -7.49 -2.14 13.49
C PRO A 44 -6.88 -3.55 13.56
N LEU A 45 -6.49 -4.02 14.75
CA LEU A 45 -5.81 -5.31 14.93
C LEU A 45 -6.65 -6.51 14.47
N SER A 46 -7.96 -6.52 14.74
CA SER A 46 -8.86 -7.58 14.24
C SER A 46 -8.90 -7.66 12.71
N LYS A 47 -8.83 -6.51 12.02
CA LYS A 47 -8.77 -6.45 10.55
C LYS A 47 -7.44 -6.97 10.03
N GLN A 48 -6.33 -6.62 10.68
CA GLN A 48 -5.01 -7.15 10.30
C GLN A 48 -4.95 -8.67 10.44
N VAL A 49 -5.46 -9.21 11.55
CA VAL A 49 -5.51 -10.66 11.79
C VAL A 49 -6.41 -11.35 10.76
N THR A 50 -7.61 -10.80 10.50
CA THR A 50 -8.54 -11.37 9.51
C THR A 50 -7.92 -11.38 8.11
N HIS A 51 -7.31 -10.27 7.69
CA HIS A 51 -6.63 -10.17 6.38
C HIS A 51 -5.45 -11.11 6.25
N ALA A 52 -4.64 -11.29 7.30
CA ALA A 52 -3.52 -12.23 7.29
C ALA A 52 -3.97 -13.69 7.20
N LEU A 53 -5.14 -14.03 7.75
CA LEU A 53 -5.75 -15.36 7.64
C LEU A 53 -6.37 -15.59 6.26
N GLU A 54 -6.97 -14.57 5.66
CA GLU A 54 -7.58 -14.63 4.32
C GLU A 54 -6.54 -14.61 3.19
N GLN A 55 -5.45 -13.86 3.36
CA GLN A 55 -4.37 -13.72 2.39
C GLN A 55 -3.06 -14.26 2.97
N SER A 56 -2.67 -15.46 2.54
CA SER A 56 -1.32 -15.94 2.83
C SER A 56 -0.29 -15.00 2.20
N LEU A 57 0.49 -14.29 3.04
CA LEU A 57 1.45 -13.22 2.67
C LEU A 57 2.34 -13.55 1.46
N HIS A 58 2.66 -14.84 1.25
CA HIS A 58 3.51 -15.34 0.16
C HIS A 58 2.88 -15.33 -1.25
N LYS A 59 1.61 -14.92 -1.42
CA LYS A 59 0.94 -14.82 -2.74
C LYS A 59 0.38 -13.44 -3.06
N SER A 60 0.56 -12.48 -2.16
CA SER A 60 -0.07 -11.16 -2.28
C SER A 60 0.73 -10.26 -3.23
N ILE A 61 0.03 -9.49 -4.06
CA ILE A 61 0.65 -8.48 -4.94
C ILE A 61 1.12 -7.33 -4.02
N PRO A 62 2.42 -6.97 -3.96
CA PRO A 62 2.94 -6.00 -2.99
C PRO A 62 2.16 -4.69 -2.95
N ARG A 63 1.71 -4.20 -4.12
CA ARG A 63 0.91 -2.97 -4.24
C ARG A 63 -0.47 -3.07 -3.57
N VAL A 64 -1.10 -4.24 -3.56
CA VAL A 64 -2.39 -4.47 -2.90
C VAL A 64 -2.20 -4.49 -1.38
N GLU A 65 -1.14 -5.14 -0.89
CA GLU A 65 -0.80 -5.15 0.53
C GLU A 65 -0.46 -3.76 1.04
N THR A 66 0.38 -3.00 0.32
CA THR A 66 0.68 -1.62 0.67
C THR A 66 -0.59 -0.77 0.76
N ARG A 67 -1.52 -0.93 -0.20
CA ARG A 67 -2.78 -0.18 -0.18
C ARG A 67 -3.64 -0.53 1.02
N TYR A 68 -3.74 -1.82 1.34
CA TYR A 68 -4.47 -2.29 2.51
C TYR A 68 -3.83 -1.75 3.79
N PHE A 69 -2.51 -1.87 3.93
CA PHE A 69 -1.79 -1.41 5.11
C PHE A 69 -1.90 0.10 5.33
N ILE A 70 -1.86 0.93 4.29
CA ILE A 70 -2.12 2.38 4.42
C ILE A 70 -3.47 2.65 5.09
N SER A 71 -4.53 1.89 4.74
CA SER A 71 -5.85 2.05 5.33
C SER A 71 -5.92 1.63 6.81
N ILE A 72 -5.15 0.59 7.16
CA ILE A 72 -5.02 0.09 8.52
C ILE A 72 -4.24 1.08 9.38
N TYR A 73 -3.10 1.56 8.89
CA TYR A 73 -2.23 2.50 9.60
C TYR A 73 -2.94 3.83 9.87
N GLU A 74 -3.85 4.24 8.97
CA GLU A 74 -4.71 5.41 9.18
C GLU A 74 -5.65 5.29 10.40
N GLU A 75 -6.10 4.08 10.73
CA GLU A 75 -6.98 3.81 11.88
C GLU A 75 -6.21 3.76 13.22
N GLU A 76 -4.88 3.70 13.20
CA GLU A 76 -4.08 3.65 14.42
C GLU A 76 -4.08 5.01 15.16
N GLU A 77 -4.19 4.94 16.49
CA GLU A 77 -4.20 6.12 17.37
C GLU A 77 -2.80 6.73 17.49
N CYS A 78 -1.75 5.90 17.44
CA CYS A 78 -0.35 6.30 17.58
C CYS A 78 0.39 6.42 16.24
N LYS A 79 -0.33 6.55 15.12
CA LYS A 79 0.29 6.67 13.79
C LYS A 79 1.19 7.90 13.69
N ASN A 80 2.18 7.81 12.83
CA ASN A 80 2.98 8.96 12.42
C ASN A 80 2.35 9.58 11.16
N ASP A 81 1.79 10.79 11.30
CA ASP A 81 1.11 11.48 10.20
C ASP A 81 2.05 11.83 9.04
N VAL A 82 3.34 12.02 9.28
CA VAL A 82 4.34 12.26 8.22
C VAL A 82 4.49 11.00 7.37
N LEU A 83 4.67 9.85 8.00
CA LEU A 83 4.80 8.57 7.29
C LEU A 83 3.52 8.23 6.52
N LEU A 84 2.35 8.40 7.14
CA LEU A 84 1.06 8.13 6.48
C LEU A 84 0.85 9.06 5.28
N ARG A 85 1.14 10.35 5.44
CA ARG A 85 0.98 11.34 4.37
C ARG A 85 1.93 11.06 3.22
N PHE A 86 3.18 10.70 3.52
CA PHE A 86 4.14 10.32 2.49
C PHE A 86 3.66 9.09 1.72
N ALA A 87 3.29 8.02 2.42
CA ALA A 87 2.81 6.79 1.79
C ALA A 87 1.58 7.01 0.90
N LYS A 88 0.63 7.84 1.33
CA LYS A 88 -0.54 8.21 0.52
C LYS A 88 -0.15 8.95 -0.76
N LEU A 89 0.78 9.90 -0.67
CA LEU A 89 1.21 10.67 -1.84
C LEU A 89 2.05 9.83 -2.81
N ASP A 90 2.98 9.03 -2.28
CA ASP A 90 3.83 8.15 -3.07
C ASP A 90 3.02 7.09 -3.82
N PHE A 91 2.08 6.45 -3.12
CA PHE A 91 1.16 5.48 -3.74
C PHE A 91 0.33 6.11 -4.88
N ASN A 92 -0.17 7.33 -4.66
CA ASN A 92 -0.93 8.06 -5.67
C ASN A 92 -0.04 8.49 -6.85
N LEU A 93 1.21 8.89 -6.61
CA LEU A 93 2.16 9.23 -7.68
C LEU A 93 2.51 8.02 -8.54
N LEU A 94 2.79 6.86 -7.92
CA LEU A 94 3.01 5.60 -8.63
C LEU A 94 1.75 5.16 -9.40
N GLN A 95 0.55 5.52 -8.94
CA GLN A 95 -0.72 5.27 -9.65
C GLN A 95 -0.84 6.16 -10.88
N ILE A 96 -0.55 7.45 -10.71
CA ILE A 96 -0.47 8.44 -11.77
C ILE A 96 0.50 7.98 -12.88
N ASP A 97 1.72 7.58 -12.52
CA ASP A 97 2.74 7.17 -13.50
C ASP A 97 2.32 5.88 -14.23
N SER A 98 1.68 4.94 -13.52
CA SER A 98 1.12 3.74 -14.14
C SER A 98 -0.01 4.07 -15.13
N GLN A 99 -0.88 5.05 -14.80
CA GLN A 99 -1.99 5.48 -15.65
C GLN A 99 -1.51 6.22 -16.90
N LYS A 100 -0.48 7.07 -16.77
CA LYS A 100 0.18 7.73 -17.91
C LYS A 100 0.74 6.72 -18.90
N LEU A 101 1.43 5.68 -18.40
CA LEU A 101 1.99 4.62 -19.24
C LEU A 101 0.91 3.92 -20.07
N ILE A 102 -0.26 3.68 -19.47
CA ILE A 102 -1.42 3.10 -20.14
C ILE A 102 -1.99 4.06 -21.19
N SER A 103 -2.12 5.36 -20.88
CA SER A 103 -2.59 6.37 -21.84
C SER A 103 -1.70 6.48 -23.06
N CYS A 104 -0.38 6.57 -22.88
CA CYS A 104 0.56 6.65 -23.99
C CYS A 104 0.52 5.39 -24.87
N TYR A 105 0.21 4.23 -24.29
CA TYR A 105 0.00 2.99 -25.03
C TYR A 105 -1.29 3.06 -25.87
N ASP A 106 -2.38 3.60 -25.31
CA ASP A 106 -3.67 3.74 -25.98
C ASP A 106 -3.69 4.83 -27.07
N GLU A 107 -2.99 5.95 -26.84
CA GLU A 107 -2.81 7.04 -27.81
C GLU A 107 -2.02 6.61 -29.05
N GLY A 108 -1.12 5.63 -28.91
CA GLY A 108 -0.42 5.01 -30.04
C GLY A 108 -1.32 4.23 -30.99
N LEU A 109 -2.55 3.88 -30.57
CA LEU A 109 -3.50 3.08 -31.36
C LEU A 109 -4.65 3.88 -32.00
N TRP A 110 -4.93 5.12 -31.59
CA TRP A 110 -6.05 5.90 -32.13
C TRP A 110 -5.62 7.30 -32.58
N GLY A 111 -5.49 7.45 -33.90
CA GLY A 111 -5.10 8.68 -34.57
C GLY A 111 -6.02 9.88 -34.29
N ILE A 112 -5.38 11.00 -33.97
CA ILE A 112 -5.94 12.26 -33.47
C ILE A 112 -6.47 13.11 -34.64
N ASN A 113 -7.80 13.28 -34.74
CA ASN A 113 -8.48 14.46 -35.35
C ASN A 113 -10.02 14.45 -35.15
N VAL A 114 -10.61 13.34 -34.70
CA VAL A 114 -12.06 13.24 -34.43
C VAL A 114 -12.44 13.78 -33.03
N THR A 115 -11.43 14.06 -32.19
CA THR A 115 -11.59 14.34 -30.77
C THR A 115 -12.12 15.74 -30.45
N GLU A 116 -11.69 16.81 -31.11
CA GLU A 116 -12.08 18.18 -30.73
C GLU A 116 -13.57 18.47 -30.93
N VAL A 117 -14.13 18.14 -32.11
CA VAL A 117 -15.57 18.35 -32.40
C VAL A 117 -16.46 17.48 -31.49
N ALA A 118 -16.00 16.27 -31.17
CA ALA A 118 -16.70 15.39 -30.24
C ALA A 118 -16.62 15.95 -28.80
N MET A 119 -15.47 16.46 -28.37
CA MET A 119 -15.25 17.07 -27.05
C MET A 119 -16.14 18.31 -26.84
N GLU A 120 -16.23 19.20 -27.82
CA GLU A 120 -17.14 20.35 -27.75
C GLU A 120 -18.60 19.91 -27.57
N LYS A 121 -19.02 18.87 -28.30
CA LYS A 121 -20.40 18.36 -28.20
C LYS A 121 -20.66 17.68 -26.85
N PHE A 122 -19.69 16.92 -26.32
CA PHE A 122 -19.79 16.34 -24.99
C PHE A 122 -19.84 17.40 -23.89
N GLN A 123 -19.10 18.50 -24.05
CA GLN A 123 -19.14 19.61 -23.10
C GLN A 123 -20.51 20.29 -23.08
N GLU A 124 -21.11 20.55 -24.24
CA GLU A 124 -22.48 21.10 -24.33
C GLU A 124 -23.50 20.20 -23.62
N MET A 125 -23.39 18.88 -23.82
CA MET A 125 -24.24 17.89 -23.17
C MET A 125 -24.04 17.87 -21.65
N ALA A 126 -22.79 17.94 -21.18
CA ALA A 126 -22.46 17.96 -19.76
C ALA A 126 -22.98 19.22 -19.06
N GLU A 127 -22.82 20.40 -19.67
CA GLU A 127 -23.34 21.66 -19.13
C GLU A 127 -24.87 21.67 -19.05
N THR A 128 -25.53 21.07 -20.03
CA THR A 128 -27.00 20.91 -20.04
C THR A 128 -27.43 19.97 -18.92
N ALA A 129 -26.81 18.79 -18.82
CA ALA A 129 -27.11 17.82 -17.76
C ALA A 129 -26.84 18.40 -16.36
N TRP A 130 -25.81 19.23 -16.19
CA TRP A 130 -25.52 19.89 -14.92
C TRP A 130 -26.65 20.86 -14.50
N LYS A 131 -27.22 21.60 -15.45
CA LYS A 131 -28.39 22.47 -15.18
C LYS A 131 -29.60 21.65 -14.78
N ASP A 132 -29.87 20.55 -15.48
CA ASP A 132 -30.98 19.64 -15.17
C ASP A 132 -30.85 19.00 -13.78
N VAL A 133 -29.65 18.60 -13.38
CA VAL A 133 -29.38 18.05 -12.03
C VAL A 133 -29.63 19.11 -10.95
N ASN A 134 -29.15 20.34 -11.16
CA ASN A 134 -29.34 21.43 -10.20
C ASN A 134 -30.82 21.82 -10.07
N GLU A 135 -31.57 21.83 -11.18
CA GLU A 135 -33.00 22.09 -11.16
C GLU A 135 -33.78 20.92 -10.54
N GLY A 136 -33.42 19.68 -10.87
CA GLY A 136 -34.06 18.46 -10.37
C GLY A 136 -33.93 18.28 -8.86
N ILE A 137 -32.80 18.68 -8.27
CA ILE A 137 -32.59 18.65 -6.82
C ILE A 137 -33.48 19.65 -6.08
N LEU A 138 -33.84 20.77 -6.72
CA LEU A 138 -34.71 21.79 -6.13
C LEU A 138 -36.20 21.44 -6.23
N ARG A 139 -36.56 20.46 -7.06
CA ARG A 139 -37.96 20.03 -7.22
C ARG A 139 -38.37 19.06 -6.11
N PRO A 140 -39.64 19.08 -5.67
CA PRO A 140 -40.16 18.04 -4.77
C PRO A 140 -40.10 16.68 -5.47
N THR A 141 -39.25 15.78 -4.98
CA THR A 141 -39.10 14.43 -5.53
C THR A 141 -39.44 13.37 -4.47
N PRO A 142 -40.00 12.21 -4.87
CA PRO A 142 -40.19 11.08 -3.97
C PRO A 142 -38.87 10.33 -3.64
N VAL A 143 -37.76 10.69 -4.29
CA VAL A 143 -36.45 10.06 -4.09
C VAL A 143 -35.75 10.65 -2.86
N SER A 144 -35.19 9.76 -2.04
CA SER A 144 -34.46 10.13 -0.82
C SER A 144 -33.29 11.08 -1.10
N THR A 145 -33.18 12.13 -0.30
CA THR A 145 -32.08 13.11 -0.36
C THR A 145 -30.71 12.46 -0.21
N LYS A 146 -30.60 11.35 0.54
CA LYS A 146 -29.34 10.59 0.68
C LYS A 146 -28.84 10.00 -0.64
N ILE A 147 -29.75 9.60 -1.53
CA ILE A 147 -29.40 9.06 -2.86
C ILE A 147 -29.01 10.21 -3.79
N LEU A 148 -29.78 11.31 -3.77
CA LEU A 148 -29.48 12.52 -4.54
C LEU A 148 -28.11 13.11 -4.18
N THR A 149 -27.76 13.16 -2.89
CA THR A 149 -26.44 13.65 -2.45
C THR A 149 -25.29 12.78 -2.97
N ARG A 150 -25.46 11.45 -3.05
CA ARG A 150 -24.42 10.57 -3.61
C ARG A 150 -24.20 10.83 -5.10
N ILE A 151 -25.29 10.95 -5.87
CA ILE A 151 -25.24 11.27 -7.31
C ILE A 151 -24.59 12.64 -7.52
N LEU A 152 -24.99 13.64 -6.74
CA LEU A 152 -24.42 14.99 -6.80
C LEU A 152 -22.92 14.99 -6.48
N ASN A 153 -22.48 14.27 -5.46
CA ASN A 153 -21.06 14.20 -5.10
C ASN A 153 -20.23 13.52 -6.20
N LEU A 154 -20.75 12.47 -6.84
CA LEU A 154 -20.10 11.83 -7.98
C LEU A 154 -19.98 12.81 -9.17
N ALA A 155 -21.06 13.51 -9.50
CA ALA A 155 -21.05 14.52 -10.56
C ALA A 155 -20.04 15.65 -10.28
N ARG A 156 -19.91 16.09 -9.02
CA ARG A 156 -18.90 17.08 -8.60
C ARG A 156 -17.47 16.56 -8.71
N ILE A 157 -17.23 15.30 -8.37
CA ILE A 157 -15.90 14.69 -8.53
C ILE A 157 -15.52 14.70 -10.01
N ILE A 158 -16.43 14.30 -10.90
CA ILE A 158 -16.20 14.32 -12.35
C ILE A 158 -15.89 15.75 -12.84
N ASP A 159 -16.67 16.76 -12.42
CA ASP A 159 -16.44 18.17 -12.77
C ASP A 159 -15.05 18.68 -12.30
N VAL A 160 -14.63 18.27 -11.10
CA VAL A 160 -13.31 18.61 -10.56
C VAL A 160 -12.20 17.89 -11.31
N THR A 161 -12.38 16.62 -11.64
CA THR A 161 -11.39 15.78 -12.33
C THR A 161 -11.15 16.22 -13.76
N TYR A 162 -12.17 16.73 -14.47
CA TYR A 162 -12.09 17.08 -15.89
C TYR A 162 -12.24 18.58 -16.18
N LYS A 163 -11.98 19.41 -15.17
CA LYS A 163 -12.21 20.86 -15.25
C LYS A 163 -11.41 21.50 -16.40
N HIS A 164 -12.02 22.44 -17.12
CA HIS A 164 -11.40 23.19 -18.22
C HIS A 164 -10.93 22.32 -19.41
N ASN A 165 -11.62 21.22 -19.70
CA ASN A 165 -11.25 20.22 -20.72
C ASN A 165 -9.83 19.65 -20.51
N GLN A 166 -9.36 19.67 -19.26
CA GLN A 166 -8.11 19.04 -18.89
C GLN A 166 -8.41 17.66 -18.35
N ASP A 167 -7.76 16.65 -18.91
CA ASP A 167 -7.91 15.30 -18.41
C ASP A 167 -7.09 15.14 -17.11
N GLY A 168 -7.62 15.58 -15.98
CA GLY A 168 -6.96 15.43 -14.68
C GLY A 168 -6.94 13.98 -14.17
N TYR A 169 -7.63 13.05 -14.85
CA TYR A 169 -7.59 11.63 -14.56
C TYR A 169 -6.41 10.93 -15.25
N THR A 170 -6.18 11.26 -16.52
CA THR A 170 -5.16 10.65 -17.38
C THR A 170 -3.86 11.47 -17.46
N HIS A 171 -3.96 12.81 -17.35
CA HIS A 171 -2.86 13.79 -17.29
C HIS A 171 -2.78 14.48 -15.92
N PRO A 172 -2.51 13.71 -14.86
CA PRO A 172 -2.45 14.23 -13.49
C PRO A 172 -1.22 15.10 -13.23
N GLU A 173 -0.30 15.35 -14.18
CA GLU A 173 0.90 16.20 -13.99
C GLU A 173 0.59 17.57 -13.37
N LYS A 174 -0.53 18.20 -13.73
CA LYS A 174 -0.96 19.49 -13.15
C LYS A 174 -1.35 19.40 -11.67
N VAL A 175 -1.63 18.19 -11.19
CA VAL A 175 -1.87 17.84 -9.77
C VAL A 175 -0.57 17.30 -9.14
N ALA A 176 0.24 16.57 -9.91
CA ALA A 176 1.47 15.92 -9.47
C ALA A 176 2.60 16.89 -9.12
N GLU A 177 2.72 18.04 -9.79
CA GLU A 177 3.75 19.06 -9.47
C GLU A 177 3.70 19.48 -7.99
N LYS A 178 2.50 19.63 -7.42
CA LYS A 178 2.32 19.94 -5.99
C LYS A 178 2.69 18.77 -5.07
N TYR A 179 2.50 17.53 -5.54
CA TYR A 179 2.89 16.34 -4.78
C TYR A 179 4.40 16.14 -4.77
N VAL A 180 5.11 16.47 -5.86
CA VAL A 180 6.56 16.30 -5.95
C VAL A 180 7.29 17.18 -4.93
N GLU A 181 6.94 18.47 -4.83
CA GLU A 181 7.54 19.37 -3.84
C GLU A 181 7.27 18.88 -2.41
N GLU A 182 6.03 18.48 -2.13
CA GLU A 182 5.64 17.99 -0.81
C GLU A 182 6.35 16.67 -0.46
N ILE A 183 6.46 15.74 -1.41
CA ILE A 183 7.16 14.46 -1.25
C ILE A 183 8.62 14.68 -0.86
N GLU A 184 9.32 15.63 -1.48
CA GLU A 184 10.71 15.93 -1.11
C GLU A 184 10.83 16.41 0.33
N THR A 185 9.88 17.25 0.80
CA THR A 185 9.86 17.65 2.22
C THR A 185 9.56 16.48 3.16
N LEU A 186 8.64 15.59 2.77
CA LEU A 186 8.26 14.42 3.56
C LEU A 186 9.36 13.36 3.59
N LYS A 187 10.14 13.22 2.51
CA LYS A 187 11.32 12.35 2.46
C LYS A 187 12.35 12.76 3.50
N GLU A 188 12.64 14.06 3.62
CA GLU A 188 13.61 14.54 4.59
C GLU A 188 13.11 14.39 6.04
N GLN A 189 11.82 14.66 6.29
CA GLN A 189 11.21 14.43 7.60
C GLN A 189 11.23 12.94 7.97
N THR A 190 10.91 12.05 7.01
CA THR A 190 10.94 10.60 7.21
C THR A 190 12.35 10.10 7.48
N ARG A 191 13.36 10.63 6.78
CA ARG A 191 14.77 10.36 7.07
C ARG A 191 15.13 10.74 8.51
N SER A 192 14.69 11.90 8.98
CA SER A 192 14.91 12.30 10.38
C SER A 192 14.22 11.36 11.37
N ILE A 193 12.98 10.92 11.08
CA ILE A 193 12.24 9.96 11.91
C ILE A 193 12.99 8.62 12.01
N LEU A 194 13.45 8.08 10.89
CA LEU A 194 14.24 6.83 10.84
C LEU A 194 15.50 6.90 11.72
N MET A 195 16.18 8.06 11.73
CA MET A 195 17.40 8.27 12.52
C MET A 195 17.13 8.57 14.00
N SER A 196 15.88 8.80 14.41
CA SER A 196 15.51 9.19 15.78
C SER A 196 15.23 8.03 16.73
N GLY A 197 15.14 6.79 16.22
CA GLY A 197 14.90 5.59 17.04
C GLY A 197 16.05 5.34 18.02
N ASN A 198 15.74 5.35 19.32
CA ASN A 198 16.75 5.25 20.37
C ASN A 198 16.97 3.80 20.82
N THR A 199 15.96 2.95 20.66
CA THR A 199 16.00 1.52 21.03
C THR A 199 15.95 0.60 19.82
N LEU A 200 16.42 -0.65 19.99
CA LEU A 200 16.38 -1.68 18.95
C LEU A 200 14.94 -1.96 18.47
N ALA A 201 14.00 -2.07 19.42
CA ALA A 201 12.59 -2.33 19.12
C ALA A 201 11.95 -1.19 18.31
N GLU A 202 12.25 0.06 18.64
CA GLU A 202 11.77 1.23 17.88
C GLU A 202 12.33 1.25 16.46
N LYS A 203 13.62 0.93 16.29
CA LYS A 203 14.25 0.89 14.96
C LYS A 203 13.65 -0.18 14.07
N LEU A 204 13.46 -1.40 14.59
CA LEU A 204 12.82 -2.50 13.84
C LEU A 204 11.37 -2.17 13.50
N ASN A 205 10.63 -1.58 14.44
CA ASN A 205 9.25 -1.16 14.19
C ASN A 205 9.15 -0.07 13.10
N LEU A 206 10.09 0.88 13.09
CA LEU A 206 10.13 1.90 12.03
C LEU A 206 10.44 1.31 10.65
N ILE A 207 11.35 0.33 10.58
CA ILE A 207 11.65 -0.39 9.33
C ILE A 207 10.40 -1.13 8.84
N ASP A 208 9.75 -1.92 9.70
CA ASP A 208 8.51 -2.65 9.35
C ASP A 208 7.42 -1.70 8.83
N ILE A 209 7.19 -0.59 9.52
CA ILE A 209 6.19 0.40 9.10
C ILE A 209 6.52 0.98 7.72
N VAL A 210 7.76 1.40 7.48
CA VAL A 210 8.19 2.03 6.23
C VAL A 210 8.16 1.03 5.06
N GLU A 211 8.51 -0.23 5.30
CA GLU A 211 8.39 -1.33 4.33
C GLU A 211 6.92 -1.62 3.99
N ARG A 212 6.06 -1.80 5.00
CA ARG A 212 4.63 -2.10 4.79
C ARG A 212 3.88 -0.92 4.17
N LEU A 213 4.29 0.32 4.45
CA LEU A 213 3.78 1.52 3.77
C LEU A 213 4.29 1.67 2.33
N GLY A 214 5.22 0.82 1.87
CA GLY A 214 5.73 0.79 0.51
C GLY A 214 6.65 1.95 0.15
N ILE A 215 7.17 2.69 1.15
CA ILE A 215 8.05 3.85 0.95
C ILE A 215 9.52 3.55 1.23
N ALA A 216 9.85 2.30 1.59
CA ALA A 216 11.22 1.85 1.88
C ALA A 216 12.19 2.01 0.71
N CYS A 217 11.71 1.95 -0.55
CA CYS A 217 12.54 2.14 -1.74
C CYS A 217 13.25 3.51 -1.79
N HIS A 218 12.74 4.52 -1.07
CA HIS A 218 13.38 5.84 -0.97
C HIS A 218 14.51 5.89 0.07
N PHE A 219 14.67 4.84 0.89
CA PHE A 219 15.55 4.82 2.06
C PHE A 219 16.40 3.56 2.19
N GLU A 220 16.59 2.78 1.11
CA GLU A 220 17.32 1.49 1.14
C GLU A 220 18.65 1.60 1.88
N LYS A 221 19.45 2.63 1.56
CA LYS A 221 20.74 2.87 2.23
C LYS A 221 20.60 3.12 3.74
N GLN A 222 19.61 3.91 4.16
CA GLN A 222 19.38 4.20 5.58
C GLN A 222 18.92 2.94 6.32
N ILE A 223 18.09 2.13 5.68
CA ILE A 223 17.62 0.85 6.22
C ILE A 223 18.81 -0.11 6.36
N ASP A 224 19.65 -0.25 5.33
CA ASP A 224 20.86 -1.07 5.38
C ASP A 224 21.82 -0.62 6.49
N ASP A 225 22.08 0.68 6.61
CA ASP A 225 22.93 1.23 7.66
C ASP A 225 22.35 0.94 9.07
N MET A 226 21.02 1.04 9.23
CA MET A 226 20.32 0.70 10.47
C MET A 226 20.42 -0.79 10.79
N LEU A 227 20.18 -1.67 9.81
CA LEU A 227 20.28 -3.12 9.98
C LEU A 227 21.72 -3.52 10.32
N ASN A 228 22.72 -2.98 9.63
CA ASN A 228 24.13 -3.23 9.94
C ASN A 228 24.50 -2.76 11.35
N HIS A 229 23.97 -1.63 11.82
CA HIS A 229 24.17 -1.20 13.20
C HIS A 229 23.49 -2.13 14.21
N ILE A 230 22.34 -2.72 13.86
CA ILE A 230 21.63 -3.69 14.70
C ILE A 230 22.46 -4.99 14.80
N PHE A 231 22.91 -5.55 13.67
CA PHE A 231 23.70 -6.79 13.64
C PHE A 231 25.05 -6.65 14.35
N ASN A 232 25.69 -5.47 14.30
CA ASN A 232 26.97 -5.23 14.96
C ASN A 232 26.87 -4.96 16.48
N ILE A 233 25.67 -4.79 17.04
CA ILE A 233 25.48 -4.65 18.51
C ILE A 233 25.48 -6.02 19.22
N ASP A 234 25.15 -7.11 18.52
CA ASP A 234 25.15 -8.46 19.10
C ASP A 234 26.09 -9.41 18.33
N PRO A 235 27.37 -9.50 18.73
CA PRO A 235 28.32 -10.44 18.13
C PRO A 235 27.98 -11.92 18.38
N ASN A 236 26.91 -12.24 19.13
CA ASN A 236 26.50 -13.61 19.42
C ASN A 236 25.37 -14.15 18.54
N PHE A 237 24.85 -13.41 17.56
CA PHE A 237 23.80 -13.94 16.68
C PHE A 237 24.30 -15.08 15.76
N GLU A 238 25.62 -15.25 15.59
CA GLU A 238 26.22 -16.38 14.86
C GLU A 238 26.83 -17.47 15.77
N ALA A 239 26.77 -17.35 17.11
CA ALA A 239 27.58 -18.19 18.01
C ALA A 239 26.87 -19.36 18.71
N HIS A 240 25.61 -19.69 18.39
CA HIS A 240 24.86 -20.74 19.11
C HIS A 240 24.27 -21.89 18.28
N GLU A 241 24.58 -22.03 16.98
CA GLU A 241 24.22 -23.26 16.22
C GLU A 241 25.36 -24.26 15.99
N TYR A 242 26.56 -24.02 16.53
CA TYR A 242 27.64 -25.02 16.54
C TYR A 242 28.40 -24.97 17.85
N ASN A 243 27.81 -25.53 18.92
CA ASN A 243 28.49 -26.22 20.01
C ASN A 243 27.47 -26.53 21.10
N ASP A 244 26.71 -27.61 20.90
CA ASP A 244 26.31 -28.51 21.99
C ASP A 244 25.92 -29.86 21.36
N LEU A 245 26.87 -30.79 21.49
CA LEU A 245 26.87 -32.27 21.38
C LEU A 245 25.63 -32.99 20.82
#